data_AF-A0A7W4HAQ9-F1
#
_entry.id   AF-A0A7W4HAQ9-F1
#
_cell.length_a   1.000
_cell.length_b   1.000
_cell.length_c   1.000
_cell.angle_alpha   90.00
_cell.angle_beta   90.00
_cell.angle_gamma   90.00
#
_symmetry.space_group_name_H-M   'P 1'
#
loop_
_entity.id
_entity.type
_entity.pdbx_description
1 polymer ?
#
loop_
_entity_poly.entity_id
_entity_poly.type
_entity_poly.pdbx_seq_one_letter_code
_entity_poly.pdbx_strand_id
1 'polypeptide(L)'
;MKELAETRVKASLALQMLAREEKIDVDNEIVDAKLNELREVYKKSKEALASLKDNNVRQDIKNRMVIEKTLNFLVKLNSKDEADDKKAK
;
A
#
# COMPACT_ATOMS: atom_id res chain seq x y z
N MET A 1 -18.35 -2.78 -16.32
CA MET A 1 -17.09 -3.53 -16.08
C MET A 1 -15.86 -2.73 -16.52
N LYS A 2 -15.80 -2.22 -17.76
CA LYS A 2 -14.63 -1.46 -18.27
C LYS A 2 -14.33 -0.19 -17.48
N GLU A 3 -15.33 0.66 -17.24
CA GLU A 3 -15.14 1.93 -16.52
C GLU A 3 -14.63 1.75 -15.09
N LEU A 4 -15.17 0.76 -14.35
CA LEU A 4 -14.71 0.47 -12.99
C LEU A 4 -13.25 0.00 -12.98
N ALA A 5 -12.84 -0.81 -13.96
CA ALA A 5 -11.46 -1.24 -14.10
C ALA A 5 -10.54 -0.06 -14.44
N GLU A 6 -10.96 0.82 -15.36
CA GLU A 6 -10.19 2.03 -15.70
C GLU A 6 -10.02 2.97 -14.50
N THR A 7 -11.08 3.21 -13.74
CA THR A 7 -11.02 4.06 -12.54
C THR A 7 -10.04 3.49 -11.51
N ARG A 8 -10.05 2.17 -11.29
CA ARG A 8 -9.09 1.51 -10.38
C ARG A 8 -7.64 1.65 -10.85
N VAL A 9 -7.40 1.50 -12.15
CA VAL A 9 -6.06 1.66 -12.73
C VAL A 9 -5.58 3.11 -12.57
N LYS A 10 -6.44 4.08 -12.90
CA LYS A 10 -6.12 5.51 -12.75
C LYS A 10 -5.82 5.89 -11.29
N ALA A 11 -6.62 5.40 -10.34
CA ALA A 11 -6.40 5.64 -8.92
C ALA A 11 -5.08 5.04 -8.43
N SER A 12 -4.76 3.80 -8.83
CA SER A 12 -3.49 3.15 -8.50
C SER A 12 -2.28 3.94 -9.05
N LEU A 13 -2.36 4.37 -10.32
CA LEU A 13 -1.33 5.18 -10.95
C LEU A 13 -1.12 6.52 -10.23
N ALA A 14 -2.21 7.21 -9.90
CA ALA A 14 -2.14 8.49 -9.17
C ALA A 14 -1.47 8.32 -7.79
N LEU A 15 -1.83 7.28 -7.05
CA LEU A 15 -1.23 6.98 -5.74
C LEU A 15 0.26 6.62 -5.86
N GLN A 16 0.66 5.89 -6.90
CA GLN A 16 2.07 5.57 -7.14
C GLN A 16 2.90 6.82 -7.51
N MET A 17 2.33 7.73 -8.30
CA MET A 17 2.98 9.00 -8.62
C MET A 17 3.15 9.85 -7.38
N LEU A 18 2.09 9.98 -6.57
CA LEU A 18 2.13 10.74 -5.32
C LEU A 18 3.15 10.15 -4.34
N ALA A 19 3.19 8.83 -4.19
CA ALA A 19 4.17 8.17 -3.33
C ALA A 19 5.61 8.50 -3.73
N ARG A 20 5.89 8.57 -5.04
CA ARG A 20 7.20 8.94 -5.57
C ARG A 20 7.56 10.39 -5.24
N GLU A 21 6.61 11.30 -5.41
CA GLU A 21 6.82 12.74 -5.21
C GLU A 21 7.02 13.09 -3.73
N GLU A 22 6.19 12.50 -2.86
CA GLU A 22 6.27 12.64 -1.40
C GLU A 22 7.37 11.76 -0.77
N LYS A 23 8.15 11.04 -1.59
CA LYS A 23 9.22 10.12 -1.15
C LYS A 23 8.72 9.10 -0.12
N ILE A 24 7.48 8.67 -0.26
CA ILE A 24 6.87 7.64 0.58
C ILE A 24 7.41 6.29 0.11
N ASP A 25 8.40 5.77 0.82
CA ASP A 25 8.88 4.41 0.64
C ASP A 25 8.57 3.53 1.85
N VAL A 26 8.66 2.23 1.63
CA VAL A 26 8.57 1.21 2.66
C VAL A 26 9.93 0.52 2.74
N ASP A 27 10.52 0.58 3.93
CA ASP A 27 11.79 -0.07 4.21
C ASP A 27 11.68 -1.57 4.03
N ASN A 28 12.77 -2.17 3.55
CA ASN A 28 12.83 -3.61 3.31
C ASN A 28 12.56 -4.43 4.58
N GLU A 29 12.93 -3.91 5.75
CA GLU A 29 12.66 -4.57 7.04
C GLU A 29 11.15 -4.72 7.31
N ILE A 30 10.36 -3.70 6.97
CA ILE A 30 8.90 -3.74 7.14
C ILE A 30 8.29 -4.72 6.13
N VAL A 31 8.81 -4.74 4.90
CA VAL A 31 8.39 -5.72 3.89
C VAL A 31 8.71 -7.14 4.34
N ASP A 32 9.87 -7.37 4.93
CA ASP A 32 10.31 -8.68 5.41
C ASP A 32 9.49 -9.13 6.64
N ALA A 33 9.17 -8.21 7.56
CA ALA A 33 8.23 -8.47 8.65
C ALA A 33 6.86 -8.89 8.10
N LYS A 34 6.34 -8.20 7.09
CA LYS A 34 5.06 -8.55 6.46
C LYS A 34 5.10 -9.88 5.72
N LEU A 35 6.21 -10.18 5.05
CA LEU A 35 6.46 -11.47 4.40
C LEU A 35 6.47 -12.61 5.43
N ASN A 36 7.07 -12.40 6.60
CA ASN A 36 7.07 -13.38 7.68
C ASN A 36 5.66 -13.59 8.25
N GLU A 37 4.88 -12.53 8.47
CA GLU A 37 3.46 -12.65 8.84
C GLU A 37 2.67 -13.46 7.80
N LEU A 38 2.86 -13.16 6.51
CA LEU A 38 2.19 -13.89 5.43
C LEU A 38 2.63 -15.37 5.42
N ARG A 39 3.91 -15.66 5.64
CA ARG A 39 4.39 -17.04 5.75
C ARG A 39 3.73 -17.76 6.92
N GLU A 40 3.60 -17.11 8.07
CA GLU A 40 2.89 -17.64 9.25
C GLU A 40 1.42 -17.96 8.93
N VAL A 41 0.70 -17.02 8.32
CA VAL A 41 -0.72 -17.18 7.93
C VAL A 41 -0.88 -18.33 6.93
N TYR A 42 0.01 -18.42 5.96
CA TYR A 42 -0.05 -19.41 4.89
C TYR A 42 0.72 -20.71 5.17
N LYS A 43 1.17 -20.95 6.42
CA LYS A 43 1.92 -22.17 6.82
C LYS A 43 1.30 -23.49 6.36
N LYS A 44 -0.02 -23.53 6.20
CA LYS A 44 -0.77 -24.73 5.78
C LYS A 44 -0.87 -24.90 4.26
N SER A 45 -0.49 -23.90 3.47
CA SER A 45 -0.54 -23.93 2.00
C SER A 45 0.86 -23.89 1.41
N LYS A 46 1.30 -25.04 0.90
CA LYS A 46 2.61 -25.18 0.23
C LYS A 46 2.72 -24.33 -1.04
N GLU A 47 1.62 -24.12 -1.75
CA GLU A 47 1.55 -23.29 -2.95
C GLU A 47 1.74 -21.81 -2.61
N ALA A 48 1.05 -21.32 -1.57
CA ALA A 48 1.22 -19.94 -1.12
C ALA A 48 2.64 -19.66 -0.60
N LEU A 49 3.25 -20.62 0.10
CA LEU A 49 4.65 -20.52 0.53
C LEU A 49 5.64 -20.51 -0.63
N ALA A 50 5.34 -21.19 -1.74
CA ALA A 50 6.15 -21.15 -2.96
C ALA A 50 6.05 -19.78 -3.65
N SER A 51 4.84 -19.21 -3.75
CA SER A 51 4.63 -17.87 -4.30
C SER A 51 5.32 -16.77 -3.47
N LEU A 52 5.36 -16.91 -2.13
CA LEU A 52 6.06 -15.97 -1.25
C LEU A 52 7.59 -15.99 -1.38
N LYS A 53 8.16 -16.90 -2.17
CA LYS A 53 9.59 -16.90 -2.53
C LYS A 53 9.88 -16.15 -3.83
N ASP A 54 8.86 -15.82 -4.61
CA ASP A 54 9.01 -15.05 -5.84
C ASP A 54 9.30 -13.57 -5.51
N ASN A 55 10.33 -13.02 -6.15
CA ASN A 55 10.70 -11.60 -6.01
C ASN A 55 9.57 -10.68 -6.52
N ASN A 56 8.76 -11.14 -7.47
CA ASN A 56 7.57 -10.41 -7.94
C ASN A 56 6.55 -10.21 -6.81
N VAL A 57 6.36 -11.21 -5.95
CA VAL A 57 5.42 -11.11 -4.81
C VAL A 57 5.96 -10.16 -3.75
N ARG A 58 7.28 -10.16 -3.51
CA ARG A 58 7.92 -9.18 -2.64
C ARG A 58 7.70 -7.75 -3.15
N GLN A 59 7.87 -7.53 -4.45
CA GLN A 59 7.65 -6.22 -5.06
C GLN A 59 6.17 -5.81 -5.02
N ASP A 60 5.24 -6.74 -5.25
CA ASP A 60 3.80 -6.45 -5.15
C ASP A 60 3.40 -6.07 -3.72
N ILE A 61 3.91 -6.79 -2.71
CA ILE A 61 3.71 -6.47 -1.30
C ILE A 61 4.27 -5.07 -1.01
N LYS A 62 5.51 -4.79 -1.42
CA LYS A 62 6.11 -3.46 -1.25
C LYS A 62 5.25 -2.37 -1.90
N ASN A 63 4.83 -2.56 -3.15
CA ASN A 63 3.98 -1.62 -3.88
C ASN A 63 2.64 -1.38 -3.17
N ARG A 64 1.99 -2.44 -2.66
CA ARG A 64 0.75 -2.31 -1.89
C ARG A 64 0.95 -1.53 -0.60
N MET A 65 2.03 -1.80 0.13
CA MET A 65 2.33 -1.10 1.38
C MET A 65 2.65 0.38 1.13
N VAL A 66 3.32 0.72 0.03
CA VAL A 66 3.56 2.09 -0.40
C VAL A 66 2.24 2.81 -0.69
N ILE A 67 1.32 2.16 -1.44
CA ILE A 67 -0.01 2.70 -1.72
C ILE A 67 -0.79 2.91 -0.42
N GLU A 68 -0.75 1.96 0.51
CA GLU A 68 -1.44 2.05 1.81
C GLU A 68 -0.88 3.19 2.68
N LYS A 69 0.46 3.33 2.76
CA LYS A 69 1.09 4.48 3.42
C LYS A 69 0.66 5.80 2.79
N THR A 70 0.60 5.86 1.47
CA THR A 70 0.21 7.05 0.72
C THR A 70 -1.25 7.41 0.97
N LEU A 71 -2.13 6.41 1.02
CA LEU A 71 -3.53 6.60 1.38
C LEU A 71 -3.66 7.11 2.82
N ASN A 72 -2.95 6.51 3.77
CA ASN A 72 -2.92 6.97 5.16
C ASN A 72 -2.36 8.39 5.30
N PHE A 73 -1.39 8.77 4.48
CA PHE A 73 -0.86 10.12 4.40
C PHE A 73 -1.93 11.11 3.93
N LEU A 74 -2.63 10.80 2.83
CA LEU A 74 -3.75 11.60 2.33
C LEU A 74 -4.88 11.73 3.35
N VAL A 75 -5.24 10.65 4.03
CA VAL A 75 -6.24 10.70 5.12
C VAL A 75 -5.76 11.59 6.25
N LYS A 76 -4.50 11.46 6.70
CA LYS A 76 -3.94 12.33 7.74
C LYS A 76 -3.91 13.79 7.34
N LEU A 77 -3.62 14.11 6.09
CA LEU A 77 -3.69 15.48 5.58
C LEU A 77 -5.12 16.01 5.65
N ASN A 78 -6.07 15.29 5.05
CA ASN A 78 -7.47 15.71 5.02
C ASN A 78 -8.12 15.75 6.42
N SER A 79 -7.74 14.86 7.34
CA SER A 79 -8.24 14.84 8.71
C SER A 79 -7.57 15.90 9.61
N LYS A 80 -6.37 16.38 9.27
CA LYS A 80 -5.80 17.57 9.91
C LYS A 80 -6.52 18.83 9.43
N ASP A 81 -6.81 18.92 8.14
CA ASP A 81 -7.62 20.00 7.59
C ASP A 81 -9.02 20.05 8.25
N GLU A 82 -9.66 18.92 8.51
CA GLU A 82 -10.93 18.90 9.27
C GLU A 82 -10.82 19.42 10.72
N ALA A 83 -9.67 19.24 11.37
CA ALA A 83 -9.45 19.70 12.73
C ALA A 83 -9.19 21.22 12.79
N ASP A 84 -8.56 21.77 11.77
CA ASP A 84 -8.33 23.21 11.63
C ASP A 84 -9.61 23.95 11.13
N ASP A 85 -10.41 23.31 10.27
CA ASP A 85 -11.68 23.89 9.77
C ASP A 85 -12.79 23.91 10.87
N LYS A 86 -12.76 22.96 11.82
CA LYS A 86 -13.65 22.97 13.01
C LYS A 86 -13.25 23.99 14.08
N LYS A 87 -12.04 24.56 14.04
CA LYS A 87 -11.62 25.65 14.93
C LYS A 87 -11.87 27.04 14.33
N ALA A 88 -12.17 27.13 13.04
CA ALA A 88 -12.39 28.38 12.33
C ALA A 88 -13.88 28.74 12.15
N LYS A 89 -14.81 27.99 12.76
CA LYS A 89 -16.26 28.17 12.63
C LYS A 89 -16.98 28.34 13.95
#